data_AF-A0A931UPQ1-F1
#
_entry.id   AF-A0A931UPQ1-F1
#
_cell.length_a   1.000
_cell.length_b   1.000
_cell.length_c   1.000
_cell.angle_alpha   90.00
_cell.angle_beta   90.00
_cell.angle_gamma   90.00
#
_symmetry.space_group_name_H-M   'P 1'
#
loop_
_entity.id
_entity.type
_entity.pdbx_description
1 polymer ?
#
loop_
_entity_poly.entity_id
_entity_poly.type
_entity_poly.pdbx_seq_one_letter_code
_entity_poly.pdbx_strand_id
1 'polypeptide(L)'
;MGFNSGLLLARAIETAGTLKSEKVREAFCTMTVVTLTGPQKWYCENGMMQESGKGGHPTVVTQWRRDGSTVTVWPVPPGDLKLLRLPKPQW
;
A
#
# COMPACT_ATOMS: atom_id res chain seq x y z
N MET A 1 -3.70 6.20 4.03
CA MET A 1 -3.15 6.32 2.65
C MET A 1 -2.16 7.47 2.53
N GLY A 2 -2.48 8.71 2.94
CA GLY A 2 -1.56 9.86 2.79
C GLY A 2 -0.17 9.73 3.45
N PHE A 3 -0.07 9.05 4.60
CA PHE A 3 1.21 8.79 5.25
C PHE A 3 2.20 7.99 4.38
N ASN A 4 1.72 6.93 3.70
CA ASN A 4 2.57 6.12 2.83
C ASN A 4 3.07 6.93 1.62
N SER A 5 2.24 7.79 1.06
CA SER A 5 2.62 8.64 -0.09
C SER A 5 3.80 9.56 0.24
N GLY A 6 3.83 10.14 1.44
CA GLY A 6 4.94 10.97 1.90
C GLY A 6 6.25 10.18 2.05
N LEU A 7 6.18 9.00 2.67
CA LEU A 7 7.33 8.10 2.84
C LEU A 7 7.91 7.66 1.49
N LEU A 8 7.05 7.31 0.53
CA LEU A 8 7.45 6.89 -0.81
C LEU A 8 8.14 8.03 -1.57
N LEU A 9 7.60 9.23 -1.52
CA LEU A 9 8.21 10.39 -2.17
C LEU A 9 9.56 10.74 -1.54
N ALA A 10 9.65 10.75 -0.21
CA ALA A 10 10.91 10.99 0.49
C ALA A 10 11.97 9.96 0.08
N ARG A 11 11.60 8.67 0.07
CA ARG A 11 12.54 7.61 -0.32
C ARG A 11 12.98 7.72 -1.78
N ALA A 12 12.08 8.12 -2.68
CA ALA A 12 12.41 8.36 -4.08
C ALA A 12 13.43 9.50 -4.23
N ILE A 13 13.22 10.60 -3.51
CA ILE A 13 14.12 11.76 -3.49
C ILE A 13 15.50 11.38 -2.95
N GLU A 14 15.55 10.64 -1.83
CA GLU A 14 16.78 10.12 -1.25
C GLU A 14 17.55 9.23 -2.24
N THR A 15 16.85 8.32 -2.89
CA THR A 15 17.43 7.39 -3.87
C THR A 15 17.93 8.13 -5.10
N ALA A 16 17.19 9.14 -5.56
CA ALA A 16 17.58 9.98 -6.70
C ALA A 16 18.75 10.92 -6.39
N GLY A 17 18.98 11.24 -5.10
CA GLY A 17 19.95 12.25 -4.66
C GLY A 17 19.65 13.65 -5.20
N THR A 18 18.40 13.93 -5.59
CA THR A 18 18.01 15.19 -6.22
C THR A 18 16.51 15.44 -6.12
N LEU A 19 16.10 16.68 -6.37
CA LEU A 19 14.69 17.09 -6.52
C LEU A 19 14.25 17.23 -7.98
N LYS A 20 15.14 16.95 -8.96
CA LYS A 20 14.75 16.96 -10.38
C LYS A 20 13.72 15.87 -10.64
N SER A 21 12.52 16.28 -11.08
CA SER A 21 11.35 15.39 -11.18
C SER A 21 11.59 14.14 -12.04
N GLU A 22 12.37 14.25 -13.12
CA GLU A 22 12.71 13.12 -14.00
C GLU A 22 13.49 12.04 -13.23
N LYS A 23 14.55 12.43 -12.52
CA LYS A 23 15.37 11.52 -11.72
C LYS A 23 14.61 10.95 -10.53
N VAL A 24 13.77 11.76 -9.90
CA VAL A 24 12.89 11.29 -8.81
C VAL A 24 11.89 10.25 -9.33
N ARG A 25 11.33 10.45 -10.53
CA ARG A 25 10.42 9.49 -11.16
C ARG A 25 11.13 8.18 -11.54
N GLU A 26 12.37 8.26 -12.04
CA GLU A 26 13.21 7.09 -12.34
C GLU A 26 13.57 6.31 -11.05
N ALA A 27 13.90 6.99 -9.97
CA ALA A 27 14.12 6.37 -8.67
C ALA A 27 12.82 5.75 -8.12
N PHE A 28 11.68 6.42 -8.31
CA PHE A 28 10.37 5.93 -7.89
C PHE A 28 9.98 4.62 -8.60
N CYS A 29 10.37 4.50 -9.86
CA CYS A 29 10.19 3.33 -10.70
C CYS A 29 10.97 2.09 -10.24
N THR A 30 12.16 2.29 -9.70
CA THR A 30 13.10 1.21 -9.39
C THR A 30 13.09 0.82 -7.92
N MET A 31 12.50 1.65 -7.05
CA MET A 31 12.41 1.34 -5.63
C MET A 31 11.37 0.25 -5.33
N THR A 32 11.76 -0.66 -4.44
CA THR A 32 10.83 -1.56 -3.76
C THR A 32 10.69 -1.07 -2.33
N VAL A 33 9.49 -0.68 -1.92
CA VAL A 33 9.22 -0.20 -0.56
C VAL A 33 8.29 -1.18 0.15
N VAL A 34 8.74 -1.67 1.30
CA VAL A 34 7.90 -2.46 2.21
C VAL A 34 7.13 -1.50 3.10
N THR A 35 5.81 -1.48 2.94
CA THR A 35 4.91 -0.67 3.77
C THR A 35 4.27 -1.54 4.86
N LEU A 36 3.51 -0.93 5.78
CA LEU A 36 2.68 -1.64 6.77
C LEU A 36 1.79 -2.73 6.14
N THR A 37 1.41 -2.52 4.88
CA THR A 37 0.49 -3.38 4.14
C THR A 37 1.19 -4.28 3.11
N GLY A 38 2.51 -4.40 3.21
CA GLY A 38 3.32 -5.23 2.33
C GLY A 38 4.14 -4.44 1.28
N PRO A 39 4.88 -5.14 0.43
CA PRO A 39 5.67 -4.54 -0.65
C PRO A 39 4.74 -3.88 -1.68
N GLN A 40 5.16 -2.74 -2.20
CA GLN A 40 4.46 -2.02 -3.26
C GLN A 40 5.39 -1.77 -4.45
N LYS A 41 4.84 -1.87 -5.67
CA LYS A 41 5.47 -1.58 -6.95
C LYS A 41 4.59 -0.66 -7.79
N TRP A 42 5.20 0.06 -8.73
CA TRP A 42 4.54 1.02 -9.61
C TRP A 42 4.86 0.75 -11.09
N TYR A 43 3.95 1.15 -11.98
CA TYR A 43 4.16 1.20 -13.41
C TYR A 43 4.87 2.50 -13.76
N CYS A 44 5.95 2.38 -14.53
CA CYS A 44 6.78 3.52 -14.85
C CYS A 44 6.14 4.49 -15.85
N GLU A 45 5.34 3.98 -16.79
CA GLU A 45 4.81 4.83 -17.85
C GLU A 45 3.82 5.86 -17.31
N ASN A 46 3.06 5.50 -16.26
CA ASN A 46 1.95 6.33 -15.77
C ASN A 46 2.01 6.62 -14.27
N GLY A 47 2.96 6.06 -13.52
CA GLY A 47 3.08 6.26 -12.06
C GLY A 47 1.96 5.59 -11.25
N MET A 48 1.12 4.77 -11.89
CA MET A 48 0.07 4.02 -11.21
C MET A 48 0.68 2.88 -10.42
N MET A 49 0.14 2.59 -9.24
CA MET A 49 0.50 1.39 -8.50
C MET A 49 0.16 0.15 -9.32
N GLN A 50 1.02 -0.87 -9.28
CA GLN A 50 0.75 -2.13 -9.95
C GLN A 50 -0.47 -2.84 -9.34
N GLU A 51 -0.99 -3.82 -10.06
CA GLU A 51 -2.06 -4.67 -9.57
C GLU A 51 -1.58 -5.51 -8.38
N SER A 52 -2.48 -5.85 -7.45
CA SER A 52 -2.14 -6.62 -6.24
C SER A 52 -1.38 -7.91 -6.53
N GLY A 53 -1.70 -8.61 -7.63
CA GLY A 53 -1.03 -9.85 -8.04
C GLY A 53 0.37 -9.67 -8.64
N LYS A 54 0.78 -8.44 -8.95
CA LYS A 54 2.10 -8.12 -9.55
C LYS A 54 3.03 -7.39 -8.58
N GLY A 55 2.67 -7.34 -7.30
CA GLY A 55 3.43 -6.63 -6.25
C GLY A 55 2.92 -5.22 -5.95
N GLY A 56 1.72 -4.87 -6.42
CA GLY A 56 0.97 -3.73 -5.89
C GLY A 56 0.38 -4.01 -4.51
N HIS A 57 -0.23 -2.98 -3.90
CA HIS A 57 -0.90 -3.14 -2.62
C HIS A 57 -1.99 -4.23 -2.68
N PRO A 58 -2.08 -5.13 -1.69
CA PRO A 58 -3.10 -6.16 -1.67
C PRO A 58 -4.49 -5.54 -1.48
N THR A 59 -5.41 -5.84 -2.38
CA THR A 59 -6.84 -5.57 -2.13
C THR A 59 -7.31 -6.49 -1.03
N VAL A 60 -7.68 -5.93 0.12
CA VAL A 60 -8.21 -6.68 1.26
C VAL A 60 -9.71 -6.48 1.37
N VAL A 61 -10.45 -7.57 1.46
CA VAL A 61 -11.88 -7.58 1.77
C VAL A 61 -12.02 -7.95 3.23
N THR A 62 -12.76 -7.14 3.99
CA THR A 62 -13.02 -7.39 5.41
C THR A 62 -14.52 -7.59 5.67
N GLN A 63 -14.84 -8.41 6.67
CA GLN A 63 -16.20 -8.65 7.15
C GLN A 63 -16.30 -8.31 8.64
N TRP A 64 -17.44 -7.74 9.03
CA TRP A 64 -17.80 -7.51 10.43
C TRP A 64 -18.13 -8.82 11.15
N ARG A 65 -17.56 -9.01 12.34
CA ARG A 65 -17.96 -10.04 13.29
C ARG A 65 -19.10 -9.55 14.20
N ARG A 66 -19.77 -10.49 14.89
CA ARG A 66 -20.84 -10.18 15.86
C ARG A 66 -20.36 -9.30 17.03
N ASP A 67 -19.10 -9.40 17.40
CA ASP A 67 -18.46 -8.61 18.46
C ASP A 67 -18.01 -7.21 18.01
N GLY A 68 -18.30 -6.82 16.77
CA GLY A 68 -17.90 -5.53 16.20
C GLY A 68 -16.41 -5.45 15.81
N SER A 69 -15.66 -6.56 15.84
CA SER A 69 -14.34 -6.63 15.19
C SER A 69 -14.48 -6.86 13.69
N THR A 70 -13.42 -6.61 12.91
CA THR A 70 -13.36 -7.03 11.50
C THR A 70 -12.43 -8.23 11.32
N VAL A 71 -12.68 -9.01 10.26
CA VAL A 71 -11.82 -10.10 9.79
C VAL A 71 -11.57 -9.95 8.30
N THR A 72 -10.34 -10.18 7.86
CA THR A 72 -10.05 -10.27 6.41
C THR A 72 -10.59 -11.58 5.86
N VAL A 73 -11.45 -11.51 4.84
CA VAL A 73 -12.05 -12.67 4.16
C VAL A 73 -11.42 -12.94 2.80
N TRP A 74 -10.68 -11.99 2.23
CA TRP A 74 -9.94 -12.16 0.98
C TRP A 74 -8.79 -11.14 0.84
N PRO A 75 -7.64 -11.49 0.24
CA PRO A 75 -7.19 -12.86 -0.04
C PRO A 75 -7.03 -13.63 1.28
N VAL A 76 -7.18 -14.97 1.26
CA VAL A 76 -7.04 -15.79 2.48
C VAL A 76 -5.66 -15.52 3.07
N PRO A 77 -5.54 -14.80 4.20
CA PRO A 77 -4.24 -14.43 4.72
C PRO A 77 -3.66 -15.60 5.52
N PRO A 78 -2.33 -15.70 5.68
CA PRO A 78 -1.70 -16.55 6.68
C PRO A 78 -1.90 -16.01 8.13
N GLY A 79 -2.94 -15.22 8.40
CA GLY A 79 -3.16 -14.62 9.72
C GLY A 79 -4.37 -13.70 9.81
N ASP A 80 -5.17 -13.89 10.86
CA ASP A 80 -6.36 -13.11 11.22
C ASP A 80 -5.96 -11.69 11.67
N LEU A 81 -6.24 -10.68 10.84
CA LEU A 81 -6.00 -9.26 11.16
C LEU A 81 -7.04 -8.75 12.18
N LYS A 82 -6.96 -9.22 13.43
CA LYS A 82 -7.77 -8.71 14.56
C LYS A 82 -7.51 -7.24 14.92
N LEU A 83 -6.53 -6.60 14.28
CA LEU A 83 -6.03 -5.26 14.64
C LEU A 83 -6.78 -4.11 13.97
N LEU A 84 -7.62 -4.37 12.95
CA LEU A 84 -8.41 -3.33 12.31
C LEU A 84 -9.85 -3.34 12.84
N ARG A 85 -10.14 -2.50 13.84
CA ARG A 85 -11.52 -2.12 14.15
C ARG A 85 -11.88 -0.94 13.27
N LEU A 86 -12.52 -1.21 12.13
CA LEU A 86 -13.20 -0.13 11.41
C LEU A 86 -14.44 0.31 12.26
N PRO A 87 -15.09 1.43 11.98
CA PRO A 87 -16.40 1.70 12.54
C PRO A 87 -17.49 0.94 11.76
N LYS A 88 -18.40 0.26 12.46
CA LYS A 88 -19.60 -0.32 11.84
C LYS A 88 -20.47 0.83 11.32
N PRO A 89 -20.87 0.84 10.04
CA PRO A 89 -21.75 1.90 9.55
C PRO A 89 -23.12 1.79 10.22
N GLN A 90 -23.68 2.95 10.58
CA GLN A 90 -25.04 3.08 11.11
C GLN A 90 -25.99 3.33 9.93
N TRP A 91 -26.52 2.27 9.35
CA TRP A 91 -27.71 2.35 8.50
C TRP A 91 -28.79 1.46 9.11
#